data_AF-A0A3P8J090-F1
#
_entry.id   AF-A0A3P8J090-F1
#
_cell.length_a   1.000
_cell.length_b   1.000
_cell.length_c   1.000
_cell.angle_alpha   90.00
_cell.angle_beta   90.00
_cell.angle_gamma   90.00
#
_symmetry.space_group_name_H-M   'P 1'
#
loop_
_entity.id
_entity.type
_entity.pdbx_description
1 polymer ?
#
loop_
_entity_poly.entity_id
_entity_poly.type
_entity_poly.pdbx_seq_one_letter_code
_entity_poly.pdbx_strand_id
1 'polypeptide(L)' 'MSKVIDSLEKVLLPFAVKIGKQPHINAIKNGFIKLMPLTLAGAMFVLINNVFLSFGEGSFFYSMGIRLDASNH' A
#
# COMPACT_ATOMS: atom_id res chain seq x y z
N MET A 1 -3.38 -34.38 -0.58
CA MET A 1 -3.26 -33.09 -1.31
C MET A 1 -3.78 -33.33 -2.72
N SER A 2 -4.49 -32.38 -3.31
CA SER A 2 -5.13 -32.61 -4.61
C SER A 2 -4.05 -32.71 -5.70
N LYS A 3 -3.99 -33.84 -6.41
CA LYS A 3 -3.00 -34.13 -7.47
C LYS A 3 -2.84 -33.01 -8.51
N VAL A 4 -3.89 -32.21 -8.69
CA VAL A 4 -3.91 -31.03 -9.58
C VAL A 4 -3.01 -29.91 -9.06
N ILE A 5 -3.04 -29.63 -7.75
CA ILE A 5 -2.18 -28.62 -7.11
C ILE A 5 -0.72 -29.07 -7.21
N ASP A 6 -0.43 -30.34 -6.92
CA ASP A 6 0.94 -30.89 -6.99
C ASP A 6 1.52 -30.82 -8.41
N SER A 7 0.70 -31.07 -9.45
CA SER A 7 1.10 -30.91 -10.85
C SER A 7 1.31 -29.45 -11.24
N LEU A 8 0.45 -28.55 -10.77
CA LEU A 8 0.56 -27.12 -11.04
C LEU A 8 1.80 -26.50 -10.37
N GLU A 9 2.06 -26.89 -9.13
CA GLU A 9 3.24 -26.48 -8.36
C GLU A 9 4.54 -26.87 -9.09
N LYS A 10 4.65 -28.12 -9.55
CA LYS A 10 5.81 -28.59 -10.34
C LYS A 10 6.06 -27.75 -11.60
N VAL A 11 5.01 -27.21 -12.21
CA VAL A 11 5.13 -26.36 -13.40
C VAL A 11 5.41 -24.92 -13.02
N LEU A 12 4.69 -24.32 -12.07
CA LEU A 12 4.79 -22.90 -11.73
C LEU A 12 6.03 -22.56 -10.89
N LEU A 13 6.44 -23.44 -9.98
CA LEU A 13 7.62 -23.23 -9.13
C LEU A 13 8.88 -22.90 -9.93
N PRO A 14 9.29 -23.68 -10.95
CA PRO A 14 10.50 -23.38 -11.69
C PRO A 14 10.43 -22.03 -12.42
N PHE A 15 9.25 -21.60 -12.89
CA PHE A 15 9.08 -20.26 -13.47
C PHE A 15 9.25 -19.16 -12.42
N ALA A 16 8.59 -19.29 -11.27
CA ALA A 16 8.70 -18.34 -10.17
C ALA A 16 10.15 -18.21 -9.67
N VAL A 17 10.85 -19.33 -9.52
CA VAL A 17 12.26 -19.36 -9.12
C VAL A 17 13.14 -18.69 -10.17
N LYS A 18 12.89 -18.92 -11.47
CA LYS A 18 13.68 -18.31 -12.55
C LYS A 18 13.51 -16.79 -12.61
N ILE A 19 12.28 -16.29 -12.43
CA ILE A 19 11.98 -14.85 -12.36
C ILE A 19 12.62 -14.22 -11.12
N GLY A 20 12.49 -14.87 -9.95
CA GLY A 20 13.06 -14.38 -8.70
C GLY A 20 14.59 -14.34 -8.67
N LYS A 21 15.25 -15.23 -9.42
CA LYS A 21 16.73 -15.28 -9.54
C LYS A 21 17.31 -14.27 -10.53
N GLN A 22 16.49 -13.57 -11.30
CA GLN A 22 16.99 -12.61 -12.29
C GLN A 22 17.53 -11.34 -11.60
N PRO A 23 18.81 -10.95 -11.84
CA PRO A 23 19.41 -9.80 -11.17
C PRO A 23 18.72 -8.47 -11.51
N HIS A 24 18.22 -8.32 -12.73
CA HIS A 24 17.46 -7.13 -13.16
C HIS A 24 16.16 -6.94 -12.35
N ILE A 25 15.39 -8.02 -12.16
CA ILE A 25 14.15 -7.98 -11.37
C ILE A 25 14.48 -7.71 -9.89
N ASN A 26 15.54 -8.33 -9.38
CA ASN A 26 15.96 -8.10 -8.00
C ASN A 26 16.43 -6.65 -7.77
N ALA A 27 17.10 -6.03 -8.75
CA ALA A 27 17.48 -4.62 -8.70
C ALA A 27 16.26 -3.69 -8.65
N ILE A 28 15.24 -3.97 -9.48
CA ILE A 28 13.96 -3.24 -9.47
C ILE A 28 13.26 -3.40 -8.11
N LYS A 29 13.14 -4.63 -7.59
CA LYS A 29 12.58 -4.91 -6.26
C LYS A 29 13.29 -4.10 -5.17
N ASN A 30 14.62 -4.10 -5.19
CA ASN A 30 15.42 -3.35 -4.23
C ASN A 30 15.22 -1.83 -4.37
N GLY A 31 15.02 -1.33 -5.59
CA GLY A 31 14.61 0.06 -5.84
C GLY A 31 13.26 0.38 -5.20
N PHE A 32 12.25 -0.46 -5.38
CA PHE A 32 10.95 -0.30 -4.73
C PHE A 32 11.02 -0.37 -3.21
N ILE A 33 11.83 -1.27 -2.64
CA ILE A 33 12.05 -1.34 -1.19
C ILE A 33 12.58 -0.01 -0.64
N LYS A 34 13.48 0.66 -1.38
CA LYS A 34 13.98 2.00 -1.01
C LYS A 34 12.92 3.11 -1.13
N LEU A 35 11.89 2.92 -1.95
CA LEU A 35 10.78 3.87 -2.11
C LEU A 35 9.66 3.67 -1.07
N MET A 36 9.54 2.49 -0.45
CA MET A 36 8.49 2.21 0.55
C MET A 36 8.46 3.20 1.72
N PRO A 37 9.60 3.66 2.29
CA PRO A 37 9.57 4.66 3.35
C PRO A 37 9.00 6.01 2.88
N LEU A 38 9.27 6.40 1.63
CA LEU A 38 8.74 7.64 1.06
C LEU A 38 7.23 7.56 0.84
N THR A 39 6.73 6.44 0.33
CA THR A 39 5.28 6.24 0.17
C THR A 39 4.57 6.15 1.51
N LEU A 40 5.18 5.51 2.51
CA LEU A 40 4.67 5.47 3.88
C LEU A 40 4.63 6.88 4.49
N ALA A 41 5.68 7.68 4.31
CA ALA A 41 5.69 9.07 4.77
C ALA A 41 4.56 9.88 4.12
N GLY A 42 4.37 9.76 2.79
CA GLY A 42 3.27 10.41 2.09
C GLY A 42 1.89 9.99 2.63
N ALA A 43 1.68 8.70 2.86
CA ALA A 43 0.45 8.19 3.46
C ALA A 43 0.23 8.74 4.88
N MET A 44 1.30 8.87 5.69
CA MET A 44 1.21 9.48 7.02
C MET A 44 0.76 10.94 6.96
N PHE A 45 1.28 11.75 6.02
CA PHE A 45 0.81 13.13 5.85
C PHE A 45 -0.67 13.21 5.44
N VAL A 46 -1.11 12.32 4.55
CA VAL A 46 -2.53 12.24 4.13
C VAL A 46 -3.43 11.87 5.32
N LEU A 47 -3.02 10.91 6.14
CA LEU A 47 -3.74 10.53 7.35
C LEU A 47 -3.78 11.68 8.36
N ILE A 48 -2.66 12.35 8.60
CA ILE A 48 -2.62 13.50 9.51
C ILE A 48 -3.61 14.58 9.05
N ASN A 49 -3.60 14.93 7.77
CA ASN A 49 -4.50 15.93 7.24
C ASN A 49 -5.98 15.52 7.36
N ASN A 50 -6.35 14.32 6.93
CA ASN A 50 -7.76 13.91 6.86
C ASN A 50 -8.33 13.39 8.19
N VAL A 51 -7.49 12.88 9.08
CA VAL A 51 -7.91 12.32 10.38
C VAL A 51 -7.79 13.35 11.49
N PHE A 52 -6.69 14.11 11.56
CA PHE A 52 -6.40 14.98 12.70
C PHE A 52 -6.64 16.47 12.47
N LEU A 53 -6.55 16.95 11.22
CA LEU A 53 -6.57 18.39 10.93
C LEU A 53 -7.81 18.84 10.14
N SER A 54 -8.47 17.94 9.43
CA SER A 54 -9.65 18.25 8.63
C SER A 54 -10.93 17.95 9.41
N PHE A 55 -11.90 18.87 9.30
CA PHE A 55 -13.25 18.76 9.85
C PHE A 55 -14.33 18.87 8.76
N GLY A 56 -13.91 18.89 7.50
CA GLY A 56 -14.80 18.96 6.33
C GLY A 56 -15.41 17.60 5.96
N GLU A 57 -16.29 17.59 4.95
CA GLU A 57 -16.96 16.37 4.52
C GLU A 57 -15.95 15.28 4.10
N GLY A 58 -16.06 14.09 4.71
CA GLY A 58 -15.16 12.95 4.48
C GLY A 58 -14.00 12.81 5.48
N SER A 59 -13.83 13.75 6.41
CA SER A 59 -12.84 13.67 7.49
C SER A 59 -13.32 12.84 8.70
N PHE A 60 -12.38 12.38 9.54
CA PHE A 60 -12.70 11.58 10.73
C PHE A 60 -13.57 12.33 11.74
N PHE A 61 -13.32 13.61 11.98
CA PHE A 61 -14.13 14.38 12.93
C PHE A 61 -15.53 14.68 12.39
N TYR A 62 -15.67 14.86 11.07
CA TYR A 62 -16.97 14.98 10.42
C TYR A 62 -17.83 13.74 10.62
N SER A 63 -17.23 12.53 10.55
CA SER A 63 -17.96 11.27 10.79
C SER A 63 -18.38 11.09 12.26
N MET A 64 -17.65 11.69 13.21
CA MET A 64 -18.04 11.76 14.62
C MET A 64 -19.06 12.88 14.93
N GLY A 65 -19.55 13.60 13.91
CA GLY A 65 -20.50 14.70 14.09
C GLY A 65 -19.88 15.99 14.63
N ILE A 66 -18.56 16.04 14.80
CA ILE A 66 -17.83 17.27 15.18
C ILE A 66 -17.58 18.05 13.89
N ARG A 67 -18.41 19.07 13.67
CA ARG A 67 -18.35 19.96 12.50
C ARG A 67 -17.82 21.30 12.95
N LEU A 68 -16.72 21.74 12.35
CA LEU A 68 -16.28 23.13 12.41
C LEU A 68 -16.73 23.78 11.11
N ASP A 69 -17.80 24.55 11.22
CA ASP A 69 -18.27 25.39 10.12
C ASP A 69 -17.33 26.59 10.00
N ALA A 70 -16.48 26.57 8.97
CA ALA A 70 -15.57 27.66 8.66
C ALA A 70 -16.28 28.79 7.89
N SER A 71 -17.57 29.06 8.13
CA SER A 71 -18.31 30.13 7.42
C SER A 71 -18.20 31.52 8.05
N ASN A 72 -17.36 31.72 9.07
CA ASN A 72 -17.09 33.06 9.57
C ASN A 72 -15.77 33.61 9.00
N HIS A 73 -15.93 34.30 7.86
CA HIS A 73 -14.99 35.06 7.00
C HIS A 73 -14.39 34.33 5.80
#